data_AF-A0A0R2XM16-F1
#
_entry.id   AF-A0A0R2XM16-F1
#
_cell.length_a   1.000
_cell.length_b   1.000
_cell.length_c   1.000
_cell.angle_alpha   90.00
_cell.angle_beta   90.00
_cell.angle_gamma   90.00
#
_symmetry.space_group_name_H-M   'P 1'
#
loop_
_entity.id
_entity.type
_entity.pdbx_description
1 polymer ?
#
loop_
_entity_poly.entity_id
_entity_poly.type
_entity_poly.pdbx_seq_one_letter_code
_entity_poly.pdbx_strand_id
1 'polypeptide(L)'
;SSLRAAAVLIAVSRPSSAQASRVVLTLRSEKLKSHAGQVSLPGGTCDAEDDGIIDTALREAEEEVGLARSEVEVIGQMGEISLPSGFRITPVIGLIDAGLTLTPCPDEVADIFHPPLDLLLDPTAYSRSITHYRGADRTIFELPYEGFRIWGATAAILYSLAKQVGR
;
A
#
# COMPACT_ATOMS: atom_id res chain seq x y z
N SER A 1 22.96 2.52 11.52
CA SER A 1 22.36 2.28 10.19
C SER A 1 21.22 3.27 10.04
N SER A 2 21.28 4.19 9.08
CA SER A 2 20.10 4.96 8.68
C SER A 2 19.06 4.01 8.10
N LEU A 3 17.78 4.23 8.40
CA LEU A 3 16.69 3.51 7.72
C LEU A 3 16.57 4.05 6.29
N ARG A 4 16.27 3.17 5.33
CA ARG A 4 15.98 3.57 3.95
C ARG A 4 14.59 4.19 3.88
N ALA A 5 14.49 5.39 3.32
CA ALA A 5 13.21 6.06 3.09
C ALA A 5 12.47 5.39 1.93
N ALA A 6 11.17 5.20 2.09
CA ALA A 6 10.29 4.65 1.09
C ALA A 6 8.91 5.31 1.22
N ALA A 7 8.16 5.34 0.12
CA ALA A 7 6.82 5.89 0.09
C ALA A 7 5.87 4.91 -0.60
N VAL A 8 4.63 4.87 -0.13
CA VAL A 8 3.57 4.06 -0.74
C VAL A 8 2.32 4.90 -0.94
N LEU A 9 1.57 4.66 -2.01
CA LEU A 9 0.33 5.34 -2.30
C LEU A 9 -0.87 4.48 -1.88
N ILE A 10 -1.69 5.01 -0.97
CA ILE A 10 -3.05 4.56 -0.71
C ILE A 10 -3.96 5.29 -1.69
N ALA A 11 -4.07 4.76 -2.91
CA ALA A 11 -4.94 5.32 -3.96
C ALA A 11 -6.37 4.84 -3.72
N VAL A 12 -7.24 5.77 -3.34
CA VAL A 12 -8.65 5.52 -3.01
C VAL A 12 -9.54 6.02 -4.13
N SER A 13 -10.34 5.15 -4.73
CA SER A 13 -11.32 5.57 -5.73
C SER A 13 -12.44 6.38 -5.08
N ARG A 14 -12.85 7.47 -5.74
CA ARG A 14 -14.06 8.20 -5.37
C ARG A 14 -15.26 7.26 -5.46
N PRO A 15 -16.25 7.38 -4.55
CA PRO A 15 -17.47 6.61 -4.66
C PRO A 15 -18.25 7.07 -5.90
N SER A 16 -18.96 6.14 -6.53
CA SER A 16 -19.92 6.42 -7.59
C SER A 16 -21.31 5.92 -7.18
N SER A 17 -22.35 6.28 -7.94
CA SER A 17 -23.69 5.74 -7.71
C SER A 17 -23.77 4.22 -7.82
N ALA A 18 -22.82 3.58 -8.49
CA ALA A 18 -22.81 2.15 -8.75
C ALA A 18 -21.81 1.36 -7.88
N GLN A 19 -20.79 2.03 -7.29
CA GLN A 19 -19.70 1.35 -6.60
C GLN A 19 -19.18 2.16 -5.41
N ALA A 20 -19.00 1.48 -4.27
CA ALA A 20 -18.30 2.03 -3.11
C ALA A 20 -16.82 2.30 -3.42
N SER A 21 -16.18 3.16 -2.61
CA SER A 21 -14.74 3.41 -2.70
C SER A 21 -13.92 2.13 -2.55
N ARG A 22 -12.86 2.01 -3.34
CA ARG A 22 -11.93 0.88 -3.34
C ARG A 22 -10.50 1.39 -3.27
N VAL A 23 -9.57 0.54 -2.86
CA VAL A 23 -8.14 0.89 -2.77
C VAL A 23 -7.34 0.09 -3.78
N VAL A 24 -6.41 0.70 -4.49
CA VAL A 24 -5.50 -0.02 -5.41
C VAL A 24 -4.46 -0.80 -4.60
N LEU A 25 -4.40 -2.12 -4.78
CA LEU A 25 -3.33 -2.98 -4.30
C LEU A 25 -2.72 -3.79 -5.45
N THR A 26 -1.47 -4.18 -5.28
CA THR A 26 -0.71 -4.98 -6.24
C THR A 26 -0.35 -6.33 -5.65
N LEU A 27 -0.35 -7.37 -6.48
CA LEU A 27 0.35 -8.61 -6.23
C LEU A 27 1.73 -8.52 -6.88
N ARG A 28 2.79 -8.63 -6.08
CA ARG A 28 4.17 -8.55 -6.57
C ARG A 28 4.53 -9.76 -7.43
N SER A 29 5.21 -9.51 -8.54
CA SER A 29 5.70 -10.53 -9.46
C SER A 29 6.58 -11.57 -8.77
N GLU A 30 6.39 -12.84 -9.15
CA GLU A 30 7.22 -13.96 -8.67
C GLU A 30 8.68 -13.84 -9.13
N LYS A 31 8.97 -12.99 -10.12
CA LYS A 31 10.33 -12.76 -10.64
C LYS A 31 11.19 -11.91 -9.70
N LEU A 32 10.58 -11.21 -8.74
CA LEU A 32 11.28 -10.29 -7.86
C LEU A 32 12.19 -11.03 -6.87
N LYS A 33 13.40 -10.49 -6.65
CA LYS A 33 14.37 -11.08 -5.72
C LYS A 33 13.94 -11.00 -4.25
N SER A 34 13.01 -10.08 -3.94
CA SER A 34 12.50 -9.84 -2.59
C SER A 34 11.00 -9.62 -2.64
N HIS A 35 10.30 -10.18 -1.65
CA HIS A 35 8.85 -10.01 -1.48
C HIS A 35 8.00 -10.50 -2.68
N ALA A 36 8.53 -11.43 -3.47
CA ALA A 36 7.79 -12.14 -4.52
C ALA A 36 6.47 -12.72 -3.98
N GLY A 37 5.39 -12.56 -4.75
CA GLY A 37 4.05 -13.05 -4.43
C GLY A 37 3.37 -12.37 -3.24
N GLN A 38 3.94 -11.27 -2.70
CA GLN A 38 3.32 -10.52 -1.61
C GLN A 38 2.38 -9.44 -2.12
N VAL A 39 1.33 -9.16 -1.35
CA VAL A 39 0.46 -8.01 -1.61
C VAL A 39 1.10 -6.72 -1.10
N SER A 40 1.10 -5.69 -1.93
CA SER A 40 1.62 -4.35 -1.61
C SER A 40 0.65 -3.24 -1.98
N LEU A 41 0.82 -2.08 -1.32
CA LEU A 41 0.40 -0.81 -1.89
C LEU A 41 1.41 -0.43 -2.99
N PRO A 42 0.99 0.25 -4.08
CA PRO A 42 1.93 0.81 -5.03
C PRO A 42 2.97 1.68 -4.33
N GLY A 43 4.25 1.52 -4.64
CA GLY A 43 5.29 2.27 -3.95
C GLY A 43 6.65 1.58 -3.85
N GLY A 44 7.65 2.37 -3.48
CA GLY A 44 9.03 1.92 -3.50
C GLY A 44 9.97 2.80 -2.69
N THR A 45 11.25 2.69 -2.99
CA THR A 45 12.32 3.40 -2.27
C THR A 45 12.41 4.83 -2.79
N CYS A 46 12.72 5.78 -1.91
CA CYS A 46 12.99 7.14 -2.36
C CYS A 46 14.31 7.19 -3.13
N ASP A 47 14.26 7.72 -4.34
CA ASP A 47 15.41 7.96 -5.19
C ASP A 47 15.96 9.38 -5.00
N ALA A 48 17.21 9.59 -5.38
CA ALA A 48 17.89 10.89 -5.21
C ALA A 48 17.27 12.01 -6.07
N GLU A 49 16.53 11.63 -7.10
CA GLU A 49 15.89 12.53 -8.06
C GLU A 49 14.45 12.88 -7.66
N ASP A 50 13.86 12.16 -6.69
CA ASP A 50 12.50 12.40 -6.23
C ASP A 50 12.42 13.73 -5.46
N ASP A 51 11.42 14.56 -5.77
CA ASP A 51 11.10 15.78 -5.01
C ASP A 51 10.30 15.46 -3.73
N GLY A 52 10.88 14.58 -2.91
CA GLY A 52 10.32 14.14 -1.64
C GLY A 52 9.32 12.98 -1.72
N ILE A 53 8.73 12.67 -0.56
CA ILE A 53 7.93 11.45 -0.34
C ILE A 53 6.71 11.32 -1.27
N ILE A 54 6.02 12.44 -1.52
CA ILE A 54 4.83 12.43 -2.38
C ILE A 54 5.25 12.10 -3.81
N ASP A 55 6.33 12.71 -4.29
CA ASP A 55 6.85 12.46 -5.63
C ASP A 55 7.28 11.00 -5.80
N THR A 56 7.99 10.43 -4.82
CA THR A 56 8.31 8.99 -4.78
C THR A 56 7.04 8.13 -4.92
N ALA A 57 6.00 8.37 -4.10
CA ALA A 57 4.80 7.54 -4.12
C ALA A 57 4.06 7.62 -5.46
N LEU A 58 4.03 8.79 -6.09
CA LEU A 58 3.38 9.01 -7.39
C LEU A 58 4.20 8.42 -8.54
N ARG A 59 5.53 8.57 -8.53
CA ARG A 59 6.43 7.94 -9.51
C ARG A 59 6.26 6.42 -9.51
N GLU A 60 6.34 5.81 -8.33
CA GLU A 60 6.25 4.36 -8.19
C GLU A 60 4.87 3.85 -8.60
N ALA A 61 3.79 4.56 -8.26
CA ALA A 61 2.44 4.18 -8.72
C ALA A 61 2.29 4.29 -10.25
N GLU A 62 2.91 5.28 -10.87
CA GLU A 62 2.93 5.43 -12.32
C GLU A 62 3.72 4.29 -12.98
N GLU A 63 4.88 3.92 -12.43
CA GLU A 63 5.74 2.84 -12.92
C GLU A 63 5.12 1.45 -12.72
N GLU A 64 4.59 1.15 -11.53
CA GLU A 64 4.10 -0.18 -11.18
C GLU A 64 2.71 -0.49 -11.76
N VAL A 65 1.79 0.49 -11.78
CA VAL A 65 0.38 0.29 -12.15
C VAL A 65 -0.14 1.22 -13.24
N GLY A 66 0.71 2.06 -13.83
CA GLY A 66 0.31 2.98 -14.90
C GLY A 66 -0.63 4.10 -14.45
N LEU A 67 -0.68 4.39 -13.14
CA LEU A 67 -1.51 5.46 -12.59
C LEU A 67 -0.82 6.81 -12.80
N ALA A 68 -1.29 7.58 -13.78
CA ALA A 68 -0.68 8.87 -14.09
C ALA A 68 -0.77 9.83 -12.90
N ARG A 69 0.31 10.56 -12.62
CA ARG A 69 0.36 11.48 -11.46
C ARG A 69 -0.75 12.53 -11.46
N SER A 70 -1.17 12.97 -12.65
CA SER A 70 -2.26 13.94 -12.84
C SER A 70 -3.65 13.41 -12.48
N GLU A 71 -3.82 12.09 -12.35
CA GLU A 71 -5.08 11.45 -11.97
C GLU A 71 -5.22 11.27 -10.46
N VAL A 72 -4.22 11.70 -9.68
CA VAL A 72 -4.18 11.55 -8.23
C VAL A 72 -4.31 12.92 -7.55
N GLU A 73 -5.40 13.13 -6.84
CA GLU A 73 -5.51 14.24 -5.87
C GLU A 73 -4.93 13.79 -4.53
N VAL A 74 -3.72 14.24 -4.20
CA VAL A 74 -3.11 13.95 -2.89
C VAL A 74 -3.80 14.75 -1.79
N ILE A 75 -4.40 14.04 -0.83
CA ILE A 75 -5.16 14.65 0.27
C ILE A 75 -4.42 14.64 1.62
N GLY A 76 -3.28 13.95 1.70
CA GLY A 76 -2.44 13.95 2.88
C GLY A 76 -1.45 12.79 2.93
N GLN A 77 -0.75 12.69 4.06
CA GLN A 77 0.18 11.61 4.36
C GLN A 77 0.04 11.18 5.81
N MET A 78 0.29 9.91 6.08
CA MET A 78 0.30 9.35 7.43
C MET A 78 1.69 9.48 8.06
N GLY A 79 1.77 9.30 9.38
CA GLY A 79 3.05 9.18 10.08
C GLY A 79 3.89 7.99 9.59
N GLU A 80 5.21 8.14 9.64
CA GLU A 80 6.15 7.12 9.17
C GLU A 80 6.05 5.81 9.96
N ILE A 81 6.16 4.69 9.24
CA ILE A 81 6.18 3.35 9.82
C ILE A 81 7.56 2.73 9.60
N SER A 82 8.26 2.45 10.68
CA SER A 82 9.57 1.79 10.65
C SER A 82 9.41 0.27 10.64
N LEU A 83 9.95 -0.38 9.62
CA LEU A 83 9.91 -1.83 9.46
C LEU A 83 11.21 -2.51 9.90
N PRO A 84 11.15 -3.74 10.44
CA PRO A 84 12.35 -4.51 10.78
C PRO A 84 13.30 -4.78 9.60
N SER A 85 12.79 -4.72 8.36
CA SER A 85 13.58 -4.81 7.12
C SER A 85 14.56 -3.65 6.93
N GLY A 86 14.46 -2.57 7.72
CA GLY A 86 15.32 -1.39 7.63
C GLY A 86 14.71 -0.26 6.80
N PHE A 87 13.43 -0.38 6.43
CA PHE A 87 12.68 0.67 5.75
C PHE A 87 11.92 1.57 6.73
N ARG A 88 11.80 2.85 6.36
CA ARG A 88 10.92 3.84 6.96
C ARG A 88 9.95 4.26 5.87
N ILE A 89 8.73 3.73 5.95
CA ILE A 89 7.70 3.91 4.93
C ILE A 89 6.79 5.05 5.33
N THR A 90 6.54 5.98 4.41
CA THR A 90 5.54 7.04 4.57
C THR A 90 4.35 6.77 3.63
N PRO A 91 3.16 6.43 4.18
CA PRO A 91 1.96 6.28 3.37
C PRO A 91 1.42 7.65 2.93
N VAL A 92 1.25 7.82 1.62
CA VAL A 92 0.59 8.97 0.99
C VAL A 92 -0.84 8.57 0.63
N ILE A 93 -1.81 9.43 0.89
CA ILE A 93 -3.23 9.17 0.59
C ILE A 93 -3.62 10.02 -0.61
N GLY A 94 -4.08 9.36 -1.67
CA GLY A 94 -4.53 10.01 -2.90
C GLY A 94 -5.95 9.58 -3.27
N LEU A 95 -6.75 10.51 -3.78
CA LEU A 95 -8.04 10.23 -4.40
C LEU A 95 -7.87 10.09 -5.91
N ILE A 96 -8.49 9.05 -6.47
CA ILE A 96 -8.53 8.80 -7.91
C ILE A 96 -9.98 8.69 -8.36
N ASP A 97 -10.25 8.97 -9.63
CA ASP A 97 -11.58 8.74 -10.19
C ASP A 97 -11.89 7.23 -10.30
N ALA A 98 -13.16 6.88 -10.23
CA ALA A 98 -13.58 5.49 -10.41
C ALA A 98 -13.46 5.09 -11.89
N GLY A 99 -13.04 3.85 -12.16
CA GLY A 99 -13.00 3.29 -13.51
C GLY A 99 -11.75 3.60 -14.33
N LEU A 100 -10.69 4.14 -13.70
CA LEU A 100 -9.38 4.26 -14.34
C LEU A 100 -8.88 2.88 -14.81
N THR A 101 -8.28 2.85 -16.00
CA THR A 101 -7.65 1.64 -16.52
C THR A 101 -6.19 1.61 -16.06
N LEU A 102 -5.91 0.77 -15.08
CA LEU A 102 -4.55 0.54 -14.59
C LEU A 102 -3.87 -0.57 -15.39
N THR A 103 -2.57 -0.42 -15.64
CA THR A 103 -1.76 -1.36 -16.41
C THR A 103 -0.58 -1.84 -15.58
N PRO A 104 -0.48 -3.13 -15.24
CA PRO A 104 0.64 -3.61 -14.44
C PRO A 104 1.95 -3.58 -15.23
N CYS A 105 3.03 -3.18 -14.56
CA CYS A 105 4.39 -3.46 -15.05
C CYS A 105 4.70 -4.95 -14.82
N PRO A 106 4.80 -5.80 -15.87
CA PRO A 106 4.83 -7.26 -15.72
C PRO A 106 6.10 -7.82 -15.08
N ASP A 107 7.15 -7.00 -14.93
CA ASP A 107 8.36 -7.40 -14.23
C ASP A 107 8.26 -7.19 -12.72
N GLU A 108 7.35 -6.33 -12.26
CA GLU A 108 7.19 -5.97 -10.85
C GLU A 108 5.83 -6.36 -10.27
N VAL A 109 4.77 -6.29 -11.08
CA VAL A 109 3.38 -6.51 -10.69
C VAL A 109 2.80 -7.67 -11.51
N ALA A 110 2.38 -8.72 -10.82
CA ALA A 110 1.66 -9.85 -11.41
C ALA A 110 0.17 -9.56 -11.58
N ASP A 111 -0.43 -8.82 -10.65
CA ASP A 111 -1.86 -8.51 -10.67
C ASP A 111 -2.17 -7.18 -9.95
N ILE A 112 -3.26 -6.53 -10.36
CA ILE A 112 -3.80 -5.34 -9.72
C ILE A 112 -5.22 -5.65 -9.30
N PHE A 113 -5.53 -5.45 -8.01
CA PHE A 113 -6.85 -5.71 -7.48
C PHE A 113 -7.27 -4.60 -6.53
N HIS A 114 -8.58 -4.51 -6.29
CA HIS A 114 -9.18 -3.36 -5.62
C HIS A 114 -10.07 -3.83 -4.47
N PRO A 115 -9.58 -4.10 -3.25
CA PRO A 115 -10.46 -4.36 -2.11
C PRO A 115 -11.35 -3.14 -1.78
N PRO A 116 -12.58 -3.36 -1.29
CA PRO A 116 -13.44 -2.31 -0.78
C PRO A 116 -12.78 -1.52 0.37
N LEU A 117 -12.90 -0.19 0.35
CA LEU A 117 -12.32 0.66 1.39
C LEU A 117 -12.94 0.39 2.77
N ASP A 118 -14.25 0.14 2.84
CA ASP A 118 -14.97 -0.16 4.09
C ASP A 118 -14.42 -1.41 4.79
N LEU A 119 -14.13 -2.47 4.02
CA LEU A 119 -13.44 -3.66 4.52
C LEU A 119 -12.05 -3.32 5.09
N LEU A 120 -11.27 -2.53 4.35
CA LEU A 120 -9.92 -2.14 4.81
C LEU A 120 -9.95 -1.23 6.04
N LEU A 121 -11.02 -0.45 6.21
CA LEU A 121 -11.24 0.44 7.34
C LEU A 121 -11.92 -0.24 8.54
N ASP A 122 -12.32 -1.51 8.45
CA ASP A 122 -12.83 -2.28 9.57
C ASP A 122 -11.68 -2.94 10.35
N PRO A 123 -11.31 -2.44 11.56
CA PRO A 123 -10.21 -3.03 12.32
C PRO A 123 -10.50 -4.45 12.82
N THR A 124 -11.75 -4.90 12.79
CA THR A 124 -12.16 -6.25 13.20
C THR A 124 -11.97 -7.30 12.09
N ALA A 125 -11.84 -6.87 10.83
CA ALA A 125 -11.52 -7.73 9.70
C ALA A 125 -10.07 -8.25 9.71
N TYR A 126 -9.21 -7.67 10.58
CA TYR A 126 -7.80 -8.05 10.68
C TYR A 126 -7.56 -9.09 11.78
N SER A 127 -6.97 -10.20 11.41
CA SER A 127 -6.37 -11.13 12.36
C SER A 127 -5.02 -10.61 12.86
N ARG A 128 -4.65 -10.98 14.09
CA ARG A 128 -3.37 -10.62 14.70
C ARG A 128 -2.67 -11.86 15.19
N SER A 129 -1.40 -11.97 14.85
CA SER A 129 -0.49 -12.96 15.42
C SER A 129 0.73 -12.28 16.03
N ILE A 130 1.31 -12.90 17.06
CA ILE A 130 2.59 -12.48 17.62
C ILE A 130 3.64 -13.44 17.08
N THR A 131 4.68 -12.89 16.47
CA THR A 131 5.87 -13.65 16.07
C THR A 131 7.09 -13.13 16.81
N HIS A 132 8.03 -14.01 17.10
CA HIS A 132 9.32 -13.63 17.67
C HIS A 132 10.31 -13.38 16.54
N TYR A 133 10.72 -12.12 16.33
CA TYR A 133 11.62 -11.74 15.25
C TYR A 133 12.75 -10.83 15.76
N ARG A 134 14.01 -11.23 15.48
CA ARG A 134 15.22 -10.52 15.92
C ARG A 134 15.22 -10.18 17.42
N GLY A 135 14.84 -11.16 18.26
CA GLY A 135 14.91 -11.04 19.72
C GLY A 135 13.78 -10.23 20.35
N ALA A 136 12.73 -9.90 19.60
CA ALA A 136 11.58 -9.18 20.13
C ALA A 136 10.26 -9.65 19.51
N ASP A 137 9.21 -9.56 20.31
CA ASP A 137 7.86 -9.88 19.85
C ASP A 137 7.36 -8.80 18.88
N ARG A 138 6.70 -9.26 17.81
CA ARG A 138 6.17 -8.42 16.74
C ARG A 138 4.75 -8.87 16.42
N THR A 139 3.84 -7.92 16.41
CA THR A 139 2.49 -8.14 15.93
C THR A 139 2.49 -8.13 14.40
N ILE A 140 1.96 -9.19 13.80
CA ILE A 140 1.68 -9.27 12.37
C ILE A 140 0.17 -9.17 12.20
N PHE A 141 -0.25 -8.27 11.31
CA PHE A 141 -1.63 -8.14 10.86
C PHE A 141 -1.83 -8.90 9.56
N GLU A 142 -3.02 -9.47 9.40
CA GLU A 142 -3.42 -10.18 8.19
C GLU A 142 -4.92 -10.04 7.94
N LEU A 143 -5.27 -9.80 6.68
CA LEU A 143 -6.63 -9.70 6.15
C LEU A 143 -6.70 -10.50 4.83
N PRO A 144 -7.47 -11.59 4.77
CA PRO A 144 -7.72 -12.32 3.52
C PRO A 144 -8.81 -11.62 2.69
N TYR A 145 -8.63 -11.50 1.38
CA TYR A 145 -9.62 -10.94 0.46
C TYR A 145 -9.55 -11.62 -0.90
N GLU A 146 -10.63 -12.29 -1.34
CA GLU A 146 -10.76 -12.91 -2.67
C GLU A 146 -9.55 -13.76 -3.11
N GLY A 147 -8.96 -14.52 -2.19
CA GLY A 147 -7.78 -15.35 -2.46
C GLY A 147 -6.44 -14.62 -2.31
N PHE A 148 -6.43 -13.29 -2.22
CA PHE A 148 -5.28 -12.49 -1.84
C PHE A 148 -5.09 -12.48 -0.33
N ARG A 149 -3.83 -12.56 0.10
CA ARG A 149 -3.43 -12.44 1.50
C ARG A 149 -2.80 -11.07 1.71
N ILE A 150 -3.53 -10.14 2.32
CA ILE A 150 -3.00 -8.82 2.69
C ILE A 150 -2.38 -8.96 4.08
N TRP A 151 -1.05 -8.87 4.19
CA TRP A 151 -0.35 -9.14 5.45
C TRP A 151 0.89 -8.26 5.63
N GLY A 152 1.50 -8.34 6.82
CA GLY A 152 2.79 -7.69 7.09
C GLY A 152 2.70 -6.17 7.05
N ALA A 153 3.61 -5.52 6.33
CA ALA A 153 3.69 -4.05 6.25
C ALA A 153 2.41 -3.43 5.67
N THR A 154 1.90 -3.98 4.56
CA THR A 154 0.68 -3.51 3.89
C THR A 154 -0.51 -3.55 4.85
N ALA A 155 -0.74 -4.70 5.51
CA ALA A 155 -1.81 -4.83 6.49
C ALA A 155 -1.62 -3.90 7.70
N ALA A 156 -0.39 -3.70 8.17
CA ALA A 156 -0.12 -2.78 9.29
C ALA A 156 -0.42 -1.32 8.94
N ILE A 157 -0.10 -0.88 7.72
CA ILE A 157 -0.42 0.47 7.21
C ILE A 157 -1.93 0.66 7.15
N LEU A 158 -2.65 -0.27 6.51
CA LEU A 158 -4.10 -0.20 6.35
C LEU A 158 -4.83 -0.30 7.69
N TYR A 159 -4.38 -1.17 8.59
CA TYR A 159 -4.88 -1.25 9.96
C TYR A 159 -4.67 0.06 10.74
N SER A 160 -3.51 0.70 10.58
CA SER A 160 -3.25 2.02 11.19
C SER A 160 -4.21 3.08 10.65
N LEU A 161 -4.46 3.09 9.34
CA LEU A 161 -5.43 4.00 8.72
C LEU A 161 -6.84 3.78 9.28
N ALA A 162 -7.29 2.52 9.34
CA ALA A 162 -8.57 2.12 9.93
C ALA A 162 -8.73 2.66 11.37
N LYS A 163 -7.66 2.58 12.18
CA LYS A 163 -7.65 3.08 13.56
C LYS A 163 -7.60 4.59 13.70
N GLN A 164 -7.20 5.33 12.65
CA GLN A 164 -7.19 6.79 12.63
C GLN A 164 -8.52 7.35 12.15
N VAL A 165 -9.13 6.76 11.11
CA VAL A 165 -10.42 7.20 10.55
C VAL A 165 -11.60 6.84 11.45
N GLY A 166 -11.56 5.69 12.14
CA GLY A 166 -12.62 5.25 13.04
C GLY A 166 -12.66 5.96 14.41
N ARG A 167 -12.02 7.12 14.56
CA ARG A 167 -12.05 7.97 15.76
C ARG A 167 -12.90 9.20 15.51
#